data_AF-A0A928IMH7-F1
#
_entry.id   AF-A0A928IMH7-F1
#
_cell.length_a   1.000
_cell.length_b   1.000
_cell.length_c   1.000
_cell.angle_alpha   90.00
_cell.angle_beta   90.00
_cell.angle_gamma   90.00
#
_symmetry.space_group_name_H-M   'P 1'
#
loop_
_entity.id
_entity.type
_entity.pdbx_description
1 polymer ?
#
loop_
_entity_poly.entity_id
_entity_poly.type
_entity_poly.pdbx_seq_one_letter_code
_entity_poly.pdbx_strand_id
1 'polypeptide(L)'
;MKSPKKHLRIFLPVLLILSMLLAGCKASGPSVSEKAEESEVLQDGTVVNAELYTIERINGKYYLEPKKGKEKDPYWNKGCVRHLNTIYGNSLKELREKIYTGSLTQHDIDEVVNGFPRDENNNIPIADLENLYIPKLPESASYGYVNVGGEEYYFFLRDNITNSHMGNFHIITQKSFEKVKSDFDTYSPSDLISSTTISGQNATVYIYGSESYMRQKINFSINLPDKTLYVSETYLIRNTENSKHIASDSIPTSVEIFGIDNGVFFKVIFFYSYDFTEKPDIEFYKSFGVEKYVE
;
A
#
# COMPACT_ATOMS: atom_id res chain seq x y z
N MET A 1 -9.32 -53.29 49.81
CA MET A 1 -9.09 -53.58 51.25
C MET A 1 -7.59 -53.55 51.54
N LYS A 2 -7.20 -53.25 52.80
CA LYS A 2 -5.86 -53.47 53.42
C LYS A 2 -4.61 -52.88 52.72
N SER A 3 -4.14 -51.78 53.32
CA SER A 3 -2.74 -51.34 53.49
C SER A 3 -1.79 -52.51 53.87
N PRO A 4 -0.43 -52.43 53.67
CA PRO A 4 0.40 -51.64 54.59
C PRO A 4 1.75 -51.02 54.07
N LYS A 5 2.05 -49.82 54.60
CA LYS A 5 3.30 -49.34 55.26
C LYS A 5 4.70 -49.78 54.78
N LYS A 6 5.64 -48.81 54.83
CA LYS A 6 7.03 -48.78 55.44
C LYS A 6 7.88 -47.70 54.69
N HIS A 7 8.96 -47.06 55.16
CA HIS A 7 9.69 -46.85 56.45
C HIS A 7 10.68 -45.65 56.21
N LEU A 8 11.37 -44.97 57.15
CA LEU A 8 11.20 -44.72 58.60
C LEU A 8 12.33 -43.77 59.13
N ARG A 9 12.02 -42.51 59.52
CA ARG A 9 12.86 -41.61 60.39
C ARG A 9 14.25 -41.19 59.82
N ILE A 10 15.09 -40.30 60.38
CA ILE A 10 15.08 -39.05 61.23
C ILE A 10 16.54 -38.51 61.11
N PHE A 11 16.80 -37.19 61.20
CA PHE A 11 17.81 -36.58 62.10
C PHE A 11 17.99 -35.06 61.89
N LEU A 12 17.39 -34.28 62.78
CA LEU A 12 17.94 -33.04 63.37
C LEU A 12 18.60 -33.44 64.72
N PRO A 13 19.50 -32.65 65.36
CA PRO A 13 19.45 -31.19 65.53
C PRO A 13 20.81 -30.52 65.20
N VAL A 14 21.14 -29.25 65.52
CA VAL A 14 21.28 -28.55 66.83
C VAL A 14 20.94 -27.05 66.69
N LEU A 15 20.66 -26.39 67.82
CA LEU A 15 20.03 -25.06 67.96
C LEU A 15 20.78 -24.19 68.99
N LEU A 16 21.04 -22.92 68.67
CA LEU A 16 21.40 -21.82 69.62
C LEU A 16 21.42 -20.46 68.87
N ILE A 17 21.24 -19.28 69.51
CA ILE A 17 20.09 -18.70 70.24
C ILE A 17 20.47 -17.24 70.60
N LEU A 18 19.51 -16.28 70.61
CA LEU A 18 19.67 -14.84 70.97
C LEU A 18 20.58 -14.04 69.99
N SER A 19 20.43 -12.71 69.77
CA SER A 19 19.54 -11.64 70.30
C SER A 19 19.45 -10.49 69.23
N MET A 20 18.69 -9.38 69.31
CA MET A 20 17.61 -8.89 70.19
C MET A 20 16.85 -7.69 69.54
N LEU A 21 15.64 -7.39 70.03
CA LEU A 21 14.89 -6.10 70.02
C LEU A 21 14.42 -5.41 68.70
N LEU A 22 13.17 -4.91 68.80
CA LEU A 22 12.56 -3.71 68.18
C LEU A 22 12.29 -3.63 66.66
N ALA A 23 11.05 -4.03 66.33
CA ALA A 23 10.10 -3.42 65.40
C ALA A 23 10.50 -2.12 64.66
N GLY A 24 10.41 -2.17 63.33
CA GLY A 24 10.53 -1.01 62.43
C GLY A 24 9.95 -1.28 61.04
N CYS A 25 8.63 -1.44 60.93
CA CYS A 25 7.99 -1.77 59.66
C CYS A 25 7.91 -0.56 58.70
N LYS A 26 8.77 -0.55 57.68
CA LYS A 26 8.56 0.18 56.42
C LYS A 26 9.37 -0.48 55.30
N ALA A 27 8.72 -0.86 54.21
CA ALA A 27 9.38 -1.45 53.06
C ALA A 27 10.18 -0.38 52.29
N SER A 28 11.45 -0.64 52.06
CA SER A 28 12.27 0.05 51.06
C SER A 28 12.59 -0.93 49.94
N GLY A 29 11.80 -0.88 48.86
CA GLY A 29 12.15 -1.61 47.64
C GLY A 29 13.38 -0.98 46.98
N PRO A 30 14.30 -1.77 46.41
CA PRO A 30 15.43 -1.21 45.66
C PRO A 30 14.91 -0.50 44.40
N SER A 31 15.40 0.72 44.22
CA SER A 31 15.29 1.57 43.03
C SER A 31 14.86 0.88 41.72
N VAL A 32 13.62 1.12 41.30
CA VAL A 32 13.30 1.09 39.87
C VAL A 32 14.02 2.29 39.25
N SER A 33 14.94 2.04 38.31
CA SER A 33 15.41 3.09 37.41
C SER A 33 14.47 3.11 36.21
N GLU A 34 13.47 3.98 36.27
CA GLU A 34 12.79 4.44 35.06
C GLU A 34 13.88 5.09 34.19
N LYS A 35 14.27 4.43 33.09
CA LYS A 35 15.03 5.08 32.04
C LYS A 35 14.10 6.10 31.40
N ALA A 36 14.52 7.36 31.36
CA ALA A 36 13.75 8.41 30.72
C ALA A 36 13.48 8.08 29.26
N GLU A 37 12.25 8.36 28.82
CA GLU A 37 11.78 8.20 27.45
C GLU A 37 12.34 9.34 26.58
N GLU A 38 13.58 9.21 26.14
CA GLU A 38 14.20 10.20 25.23
C GLU A 38 13.81 9.92 23.78
N SER A 39 12.82 10.70 23.30
CA SER A 39 12.61 10.95 21.88
C SER A 39 13.35 12.24 21.51
N GLU A 40 14.37 12.14 20.65
CA GLU A 40 15.07 13.32 20.12
C GLU A 40 14.19 14.11 19.14
N VAL A 41 14.57 15.37 18.90
CA VAL A 41 13.89 16.29 17.98
C VAL A 41 14.96 16.91 17.08
N LEU A 42 14.72 16.97 15.77
CA LEU A 42 15.64 17.55 14.79
C LEU A 42 15.15 18.91 14.26
N GLN A 43 16.10 19.74 13.82
CA GLN A 43 15.84 21.06 13.23
C GLN A 43 15.99 21.09 11.70
N ASP A 44 16.31 19.95 11.09
CA ASP A 44 16.38 19.71 9.64
C ASP A 44 15.75 18.37 9.20
N GLY A 45 15.24 17.56 10.13
CA GLY A 45 15.06 16.13 9.88
C GLY A 45 14.11 15.37 10.81
N THR A 46 14.29 14.05 10.85
CA THR A 46 13.30 13.07 11.31
C THR A 46 13.84 12.21 12.47
N VAL A 47 13.13 12.20 13.60
CA VAL A 47 13.26 11.19 14.66
C VAL A 47 11.87 10.63 14.94
N VAL A 48 11.78 9.31 15.17
CA VAL A 48 10.51 8.56 15.24
C VAL A 48 10.50 7.67 16.47
N ASN A 49 9.31 7.44 17.05
CA ASN A 49 9.12 6.79 18.34
C ASN A 49 9.89 5.45 18.47
N ALA A 50 10.67 5.33 19.54
CA ALA A 50 11.91 4.58 19.52
C ALA A 50 11.80 3.07 19.78
N GLU A 51 10.60 2.51 19.95
CA GLU A 51 10.45 1.09 20.32
C GLU A 51 10.44 0.13 19.13
N LEU A 52 9.70 0.43 18.06
CA LEU A 52 9.44 -0.53 16.97
C LEU A 52 10.20 -0.27 15.66
N TYR A 53 10.55 0.99 15.35
CA TYR A 53 11.21 1.36 14.10
C TYR A 53 11.95 2.70 14.18
N THR A 54 12.71 3.02 13.14
CA THR A 54 13.19 4.37 12.80
C THR A 54 12.76 4.74 11.37
N ILE A 55 12.78 6.04 11.07
CA ILE A 55 12.80 6.52 9.69
C ILE A 55 14.11 7.25 9.48
N GLU A 56 14.81 6.92 8.40
CA GLU A 56 16.07 7.55 8.02
C GLU A 56 15.93 8.24 6.65
N ARG A 57 16.61 9.38 6.49
CA ARG A 57 16.65 10.12 5.21
C ARG A 57 18.01 9.95 4.56
N ILE A 58 18.13 9.00 3.62
CA ILE A 58 19.39 8.66 2.95
C ILE A 58 19.34 9.20 1.52
N ASN A 59 20.29 10.08 1.17
CA ASN A 59 20.40 10.72 -0.15
C ASN A 59 19.09 11.37 -0.65
N GLY A 60 18.28 11.91 0.28
CA GLY A 60 17.00 12.56 0.00
C GLY A 60 15.78 11.63 -0.01
N LYS A 61 15.96 10.30 -0.08
CA LYS A 61 14.88 9.31 0.07
C LYS A 61 14.62 8.97 1.53
N TYR A 62 13.39 8.58 1.85
CA TYR A 62 13.01 8.06 3.17
C TYR A 62 13.03 6.54 3.19
N TYR A 63 13.49 5.99 4.30
CA TYR A 63 13.55 4.55 4.55
C TYR A 63 12.97 4.24 5.92
N LEU A 64 12.21 3.17 6.03
CA LEU A 64 11.68 2.67 7.30
C LEU A 64 12.52 1.47 7.76
N GLU A 65 13.17 1.59 8.91
CA GLU A 65 13.98 0.52 9.51
C GLU A 65 13.28 -0.09 10.75
N PRO A 66 12.73 -1.31 10.66
CA PRO A 66 12.19 -2.02 11.82
C PRO A 66 13.30 -2.36 12.81
N LYS A 67 13.12 -2.01 14.10
CA LYS A 67 14.10 -2.30 15.15
C LYS A 67 14.17 -3.81 15.42
N LYS A 68 15.36 -4.28 15.80
CA LYS A 68 15.74 -5.70 15.87
C LYS A 68 14.69 -6.58 16.56
N GLY A 69 14.21 -7.59 15.84
CA GLY A 69 13.35 -8.64 16.41
C GLY A 69 12.73 -9.59 15.37
N LYS A 70 12.54 -9.12 14.13
CA LYS A 70 12.05 -9.91 13.01
C LYS A 70 13.18 -10.07 11.99
N GLU A 71 13.58 -11.31 11.73
CA GLU A 71 14.72 -11.60 10.84
C GLU A 71 14.41 -11.27 9.38
N LYS A 72 15.45 -11.06 8.58
CA LYS A 72 15.31 -10.88 7.12
C LYS A 72 14.84 -12.19 6.50
N ASP A 73 13.55 -12.32 6.17
CA ASP A 73 13.04 -13.45 5.39
C ASP A 73 13.72 -13.46 4.00
N PRO A 74 14.58 -14.45 3.68
CA PRO A 74 15.36 -14.44 2.46
C PRO A 74 14.54 -14.88 1.23
N TYR A 75 13.28 -15.29 1.39
CA TYR A 75 12.47 -15.87 0.31
C TYR A 75 11.69 -14.84 -0.51
N TRP A 76 11.75 -13.54 -0.18
CA TRP A 76 11.05 -12.45 -0.89
C TRP A 76 11.66 -12.03 -2.24
N ASN A 77 12.04 -13.02 -3.05
CA ASN A 77 12.61 -12.84 -4.38
C ASN A 77 11.61 -13.26 -5.47
N LYS A 78 10.50 -12.53 -5.58
CA LYS A 78 9.54 -12.56 -6.73
C LYS A 78 8.45 -11.48 -6.65
N GLY A 79 8.74 -10.30 -7.23
CA GLY A 79 7.88 -9.46 -8.09
C GLY A 79 6.41 -9.11 -7.76
N CYS A 80 5.81 -9.63 -6.70
CA CYS A 80 4.40 -9.48 -6.36
C CYS A 80 4.27 -8.61 -5.11
N VAL A 81 4.10 -7.30 -5.31
CA VAL A 81 3.47 -6.44 -4.30
C VAL A 81 2.09 -7.02 -4.04
N ARG A 82 1.83 -7.49 -2.81
CA ARG A 82 0.46 -7.74 -2.38
C ARG A 82 -0.20 -6.39 -2.20
N HIS A 83 -1.17 -6.05 -3.07
CA HIS A 83 -1.96 -4.79 -3.04
C HIS A 83 -2.90 -4.67 -1.82
N LEU A 84 -2.46 -5.13 -0.66
CA LEU A 84 -3.17 -5.23 0.61
C LEU A 84 -2.25 -4.87 1.80
N ASN A 85 -0.94 -5.09 1.66
CA ASN A 85 0.05 -4.80 2.70
C ASN A 85 0.38 -3.30 2.69
N THR A 86 -0.34 -2.52 3.50
CA THR A 86 -0.27 -1.04 3.48
C THR A 86 -0.47 -0.39 4.84
N ILE A 87 0.12 0.78 5.04
CA ILE A 87 -0.22 1.69 6.16
C ILE A 87 -1.45 2.51 5.76
N TYR A 88 -2.50 2.47 6.58
CA TYR A 88 -3.76 3.20 6.34
C TYR A 88 -3.80 4.57 7.04
N GLY A 89 -4.33 5.60 6.37
CA GLY A 89 -4.76 6.86 6.99
C GLY A 89 -6.03 7.42 6.34
N ASN A 90 -6.91 8.07 7.10
CA ASN A 90 -8.12 8.70 6.52
C ASN A 90 -7.80 9.97 5.71
N SER A 91 -6.58 10.52 5.84
CA SER A 91 -6.06 11.65 5.07
C SER A 91 -4.54 11.56 4.92
N LEU A 92 -3.96 12.31 3.96
CA LEU A 92 -2.50 12.44 3.84
C LEU A 92 -1.86 13.02 5.11
N LYS A 93 -2.54 13.95 5.79
CA LYS A 93 -2.09 14.50 7.08
C LYS A 93 -1.98 13.42 8.14
N GLU A 94 -3.04 12.66 8.39
CA GLU A 94 -3.04 11.57 9.39
C GLU A 94 -2.00 10.49 9.05
N LEU A 95 -1.84 10.16 7.77
CA LEU A 95 -0.84 9.22 7.28
C LEU A 95 0.60 9.72 7.55
N ARG A 96 0.87 10.99 7.23
CA ARG A 96 2.16 11.67 7.50
C ARG A 96 2.44 11.76 9.00
N GLU A 97 1.44 12.11 9.80
CA GLU A 97 1.51 12.14 11.26
C GLU A 97 1.79 10.75 11.82
N LYS A 98 1.06 9.70 11.40
CA LYS A 98 1.28 8.31 11.85
C LYS A 98 2.70 7.83 11.63
N ILE A 99 3.24 8.12 10.45
CA ILE A 99 4.56 7.64 10.03
C ILE A 99 5.67 8.46 10.71
N TYR A 100 5.56 9.78 10.84
CA TYR A 100 6.61 10.59 11.51
C TYR A 100 6.53 10.59 13.04
N THR A 101 5.34 10.59 13.65
CA THR A 101 5.20 10.61 15.13
C THR A 101 5.43 9.24 15.77
N GLY A 102 5.59 8.19 14.96
CA GLY A 102 5.83 6.83 15.46
C GLY A 102 4.57 6.08 15.89
N SER A 103 3.37 6.60 15.61
CA SER A 103 2.09 5.99 16.03
C SER A 103 1.62 4.83 15.12
N LEU A 104 2.54 4.13 14.46
CA LEU A 104 2.24 2.91 13.71
C LEU A 104 2.01 1.76 14.71
N THR A 105 0.95 0.99 14.50
CA THR A 105 0.65 -0.17 15.33
C THR A 105 1.58 -1.34 14.97
N GLN A 106 1.65 -2.35 15.84
CA GLN A 106 2.37 -3.59 15.50
C GLN A 106 1.82 -4.26 14.22
N HIS A 107 0.55 -4.04 13.87
CA HIS A 107 -0.02 -4.52 12.60
C HIS A 107 0.55 -3.74 11.41
N ASP A 108 0.59 -2.41 11.46
CA ASP A 108 1.19 -1.59 10.40
C ASP A 108 2.67 -1.97 10.18
N ILE A 109 3.43 -2.15 11.27
CA ILE A 109 4.83 -2.60 11.21
C ILE A 109 4.94 -4.01 10.60
N ASP A 110 3.98 -4.90 10.82
CA ASP A 110 4.00 -6.24 10.24
C ASP A 110 3.61 -6.24 8.76
N GLU A 111 2.71 -5.36 8.32
CA GLU A 111 2.43 -5.14 6.89
C GLU A 111 3.66 -4.56 6.16
N VAL A 112 4.39 -3.63 6.81
CA VAL A 112 5.65 -3.07 6.31
C VAL A 112 6.74 -4.15 6.21
N VAL A 113 7.06 -4.83 7.33
CA VAL A 113 8.16 -5.81 7.43
C VAL A 113 8.01 -6.93 6.39
N ASN A 114 6.78 -7.43 6.21
CA ASN A 114 6.49 -8.62 5.42
C ASN A 114 5.98 -8.32 4.00
N GLY A 115 5.62 -7.07 3.66
CA GLY A 115 4.91 -6.77 2.42
C GLY A 115 5.43 -5.59 1.60
N PHE A 116 6.18 -4.67 2.17
CA PHE A 116 6.72 -3.54 1.40
C PHE A 116 7.90 -3.99 0.51
N PRO A 117 8.06 -3.38 -0.70
CA PRO A 117 9.25 -3.57 -1.51
C PRO A 117 10.54 -3.23 -0.74
N ARG A 118 11.63 -3.91 -1.08
CA ARG A 118 12.98 -3.61 -0.57
C ARG A 118 13.91 -3.16 -1.69
N ASP A 119 14.88 -2.32 -1.34
CA ASP A 119 15.96 -1.94 -2.25
C ASP A 119 17.05 -3.03 -2.33
N GLU A 120 18.05 -2.84 -3.19
CA GLU A 120 19.20 -3.74 -3.35
C GLU A 120 20.07 -3.89 -2.08
N ASN A 121 19.92 -3.00 -1.10
CA ASN A 121 20.59 -3.05 0.21
C ASN A 121 19.71 -3.73 1.29
N ASN A 122 18.51 -4.17 0.94
CA ASN A 122 17.45 -4.73 1.80
C ASN A 122 16.74 -3.70 2.71
N ASN A 123 16.93 -2.41 2.48
CA ASN A 123 16.20 -1.34 3.17
C ASN A 123 14.75 -1.29 2.67
N ILE A 124 13.83 -0.67 3.42
CA ILE A 124 12.44 -0.49 3.01
C ILE A 124 12.24 0.99 2.62
N PRO A 125 12.36 1.38 1.34
CA PRO A 125 12.10 2.76 0.94
C PRO A 125 10.61 3.08 1.04
N ILE A 126 10.28 4.29 1.50
CA ILE A 126 8.91 4.80 1.65
C ILE A 126 8.73 6.12 0.88
N ALA A 127 7.48 6.46 0.58
CA ALA A 127 7.13 7.66 -0.16
C ALA A 127 7.67 8.96 0.49
N ASP A 128 7.95 9.98 -0.33
CA ASP A 128 8.32 11.31 0.18
C ASP A 128 7.09 12.00 0.81
N LEU A 129 7.05 12.00 2.14
CA LEU A 129 5.96 12.59 2.93
C LEU A 129 6.10 14.11 3.14
N GLU A 130 7.18 14.73 2.65
CA GLU A 130 7.32 16.20 2.53
C GLU A 130 6.77 16.69 1.17
N ASN A 131 6.84 15.88 0.11
CA ASN A 131 6.40 16.24 -1.25
C ASN A 131 5.26 15.36 -1.77
N LEU A 132 4.16 15.34 -1.03
CA LEU A 132 2.96 14.60 -1.39
C LEU A 132 2.11 15.32 -2.46
N TYR A 133 1.32 14.53 -3.17
CA TYR A 133 0.35 14.90 -4.20
C TYR A 133 -1.00 14.21 -3.96
N ILE A 134 -2.10 14.88 -4.32
CA ILE A 134 -3.47 14.34 -4.29
C ILE A 134 -4.04 14.15 -5.70
N PRO A 135 -5.07 13.28 -5.88
CA PRO A 135 -5.72 13.06 -7.16
C PRO A 135 -6.52 14.27 -7.62
N LYS A 136 -6.26 14.75 -8.84
CA LYS A 136 -7.20 15.59 -9.58
C LYS A 136 -8.22 14.69 -10.27
N LEU A 137 -9.51 14.95 -10.06
CA LEU A 137 -10.63 14.07 -10.43
C LEU A 137 -11.72 14.81 -11.23
N PRO A 138 -12.58 14.08 -11.98
CA PRO A 138 -13.83 14.64 -12.51
C PRO A 138 -14.83 14.94 -11.39
N GLU A 139 -15.77 15.86 -11.64
CA GLU A 139 -16.81 16.27 -10.68
C GLU A 139 -17.72 15.11 -10.20
N SER A 140 -17.82 14.03 -10.98
CA SER A 140 -18.56 12.81 -10.63
C SER A 140 -17.84 11.90 -9.64
N ALA A 141 -16.55 12.12 -9.35
CA ALA A 141 -15.73 11.29 -8.48
C ALA A 141 -15.18 12.06 -7.27
N SER A 142 -14.88 11.32 -6.21
CA SER A 142 -14.11 11.74 -5.04
C SER A 142 -13.14 10.63 -4.66
N TYR A 143 -12.31 10.89 -3.66
CA TYR A 143 -11.46 9.87 -3.05
C TYR A 143 -11.72 9.77 -1.54
N GLY A 144 -11.53 8.58 -1.00
CA GLY A 144 -11.63 8.30 0.43
C GLY A 144 -10.27 8.31 1.13
N TYR A 145 -10.04 7.28 1.94
CA TYR A 145 -8.78 7.07 2.67
C TYR A 145 -7.61 6.77 1.74
N VAL A 146 -6.40 6.98 2.26
CA VAL A 146 -5.11 6.84 1.57
C VAL A 146 -4.28 5.73 2.22
N ASN A 147 -3.46 5.04 1.42
CA ASN A 147 -2.73 3.85 1.81
C ASN A 147 -1.32 3.91 1.21
N VAL A 148 -0.27 3.69 2.02
CA VAL A 148 1.14 3.63 1.57
C VAL A 148 1.61 2.19 1.46
N GLY A 149 2.30 1.86 0.37
CA GLY A 149 2.92 0.56 0.09
C GLY A 149 4.35 0.71 -0.43
N GLY A 150 5.26 1.20 0.41
CA GLY A 150 6.63 1.56 0.04
C GLY A 150 6.72 2.98 -0.54
N GLU A 151 7.47 3.15 -1.63
CA GLU A 151 7.60 4.43 -2.36
C GLU A 151 6.31 4.91 -3.04
N GLU A 152 5.26 4.08 -3.04
CA GLU A 152 4.00 4.31 -3.75
C GLU A 152 2.83 4.38 -2.77
N TYR A 153 1.80 5.16 -3.12
CA TYR A 153 0.61 5.33 -2.29
C TYR A 153 -0.63 5.58 -3.13
N TYR A 154 -1.79 5.20 -2.60
CA TYR A 154 -3.04 5.23 -3.36
C TYR A 154 -4.28 5.54 -2.54
N PHE A 155 -5.26 6.10 -3.24
CA PHE A 155 -6.54 6.55 -2.73
C PHE A 155 -7.67 5.71 -3.34
N PHE A 156 -8.65 5.34 -2.51
CA PHE A 156 -9.85 4.63 -2.99
C PHE A 156 -10.84 5.62 -3.62
N LEU A 157 -11.15 5.44 -4.91
CA LEU A 157 -12.08 6.31 -5.64
C LEU A 157 -13.54 5.95 -5.39
N ARG A 158 -14.36 6.99 -5.26
CA ARG A 158 -15.79 6.91 -4.94
C ARG A 158 -16.62 7.71 -5.93
N ASP A 159 -17.74 7.12 -6.32
CA ASP A 159 -18.75 7.75 -7.16
C ASP A 159 -19.58 8.72 -6.30
N ASN A 160 -19.68 9.99 -6.70
CA ASN A 160 -20.27 11.04 -5.85
C ASN A 160 -21.80 10.94 -5.70
N ILE A 161 -22.48 10.17 -6.56
CA ILE A 161 -23.94 10.00 -6.55
C ILE A 161 -24.32 8.78 -5.71
N THR A 162 -23.59 7.68 -5.86
CA THR A 162 -23.90 6.38 -5.24
C THR A 162 -23.05 6.06 -4.00
N ASN A 163 -21.94 6.78 -3.78
CA ASN A 163 -20.88 6.48 -2.81
C ASN A 163 -20.23 5.09 -3.02
N SER A 164 -20.41 4.51 -4.21
CA SER A 164 -19.85 3.21 -4.61
C SER A 164 -18.35 3.32 -4.85
N HIS A 165 -17.61 2.27 -4.51
CA HIS A 165 -16.18 2.15 -4.79
C HIS A 165 -15.97 1.89 -6.30
N MET A 166 -15.31 2.82 -6.99
CA MET A 166 -15.10 2.76 -8.45
C MET A 166 -13.81 2.04 -8.84
N GLY A 167 -12.77 2.22 -8.03
CA GLY A 167 -11.41 2.13 -8.51
C GLY A 167 -10.38 2.67 -7.51
N ASN A 168 -9.11 2.64 -7.88
CA ASN A 168 -8.02 3.27 -7.13
C ASN A 168 -7.33 4.33 -7.99
N PHE A 169 -6.85 5.40 -7.35
CA PHE A 169 -5.87 6.33 -7.90
C PHE A 169 -4.54 6.16 -7.15
N HIS A 170 -3.48 5.78 -7.86
CA HIS A 170 -2.13 5.53 -7.35
C HIS A 170 -1.17 6.64 -7.79
N ILE A 171 -0.37 7.13 -6.86
CA ILE A 171 0.88 7.85 -7.14
C ILE A 171 1.99 6.79 -7.11
N ILE A 172 2.76 6.70 -8.20
CA ILE A 172 3.69 5.58 -8.45
C ILE A 172 5.10 6.06 -8.73
N THR A 173 6.08 5.16 -8.60
CA THR A 173 7.45 5.42 -9.02
C THR A 173 7.58 5.47 -10.54
N GLN A 174 8.60 6.17 -11.04
CA GLN A 174 9.01 6.10 -12.46
C GLN A 174 9.21 4.65 -12.93
N LYS A 175 9.81 3.80 -12.08
CA LYS A 175 10.07 2.38 -12.36
C LYS A 175 8.79 1.57 -12.57
N SER A 176 7.75 1.81 -11.76
CA SER A 176 6.43 1.18 -11.96
C SER A 176 5.70 1.77 -13.17
N PHE A 177 5.83 3.07 -13.43
CA PHE A 177 5.29 3.70 -14.63
C PHE A 177 5.90 3.11 -15.90
N GLU A 178 7.23 2.99 -15.98
CA GLU A 178 7.96 2.39 -17.10
C GLU A 178 7.53 0.94 -17.34
N LYS A 179 7.30 0.17 -16.27
CA LYS A 179 6.74 -1.19 -16.38
C LYS A 179 5.33 -1.19 -16.99
N VAL A 180 4.41 -0.38 -16.45
CA VAL A 180 3.02 -0.29 -16.97
C VAL A 180 2.99 0.26 -18.40
N LYS A 181 3.89 1.19 -18.74
CA LYS A 181 4.09 1.70 -20.10
C LYS A 181 4.59 0.62 -21.05
N SER A 182 5.52 -0.24 -20.63
CA SER A 182 5.94 -1.41 -21.41
C SER A 182 4.77 -2.39 -21.60
N ASP A 183 4.02 -2.72 -20.54
CA ASP A 183 2.87 -3.63 -20.61
C ASP A 183 1.75 -3.08 -21.53
N PHE A 184 1.66 -1.76 -21.69
CA PHE A 184 0.76 -1.05 -22.61
C PHE A 184 1.28 -1.06 -24.06
N ASP A 185 2.57 -0.78 -24.28
CA ASP A 185 3.18 -0.74 -25.62
C ASP A 185 3.27 -2.12 -26.26
N THR A 186 3.65 -3.14 -25.48
CA THR A 186 3.90 -4.51 -25.94
C THR A 186 2.75 -5.47 -25.60
N TYR A 187 1.52 -4.96 -25.44
CA TYR A 187 0.38 -5.76 -24.99
C TYR A 187 0.10 -6.94 -25.93
N SER A 188 0.42 -8.15 -25.46
CA SER A 188 0.33 -9.39 -26.23
C SER A 188 -0.14 -10.54 -25.33
N PRO A 189 -1.44 -10.63 -25.02
CA PRO A 189 -2.00 -11.73 -24.24
C PRO A 189 -1.84 -13.07 -24.99
N SER A 190 -1.74 -14.18 -24.25
CA SER A 190 -1.50 -15.52 -24.80
C SER A 190 -2.60 -16.02 -25.75
N ASP A 191 -3.78 -15.44 -25.63
CA ASP A 191 -5.03 -15.70 -26.36
C ASP A 191 -5.37 -14.57 -27.35
N LEU A 192 -4.37 -13.80 -27.81
CA LEU A 192 -4.53 -12.76 -28.82
C LEU A 192 -5.02 -13.34 -30.15
N ILE A 193 -6.20 -12.89 -30.60
CA ILE A 193 -6.83 -13.26 -31.86
C ILE A 193 -6.41 -12.29 -32.96
N SER A 194 -6.37 -10.99 -32.67
CA SER A 194 -5.88 -9.96 -33.60
C SER A 194 -5.45 -8.68 -32.88
N SER A 195 -4.59 -7.91 -33.53
CA SER A 195 -4.25 -6.53 -33.14
C SER A 195 -4.34 -5.62 -34.37
N THR A 196 -4.73 -4.36 -34.19
CA THR A 196 -4.89 -3.39 -35.29
C THR A 196 -4.65 -1.98 -34.78
N THR A 197 -3.62 -1.31 -35.30
CA THR A 197 -3.31 0.10 -35.01
C THR A 197 -4.11 1.02 -35.93
N ILE A 198 -4.90 1.92 -35.33
CA ILE A 198 -5.70 2.91 -36.03
C ILE A 198 -4.80 4.11 -36.37
N SER A 199 -4.35 4.15 -37.62
CA SER A 199 -3.51 5.22 -38.15
C SER A 199 -4.19 6.59 -37.97
N GLY A 200 -3.47 7.55 -37.39
CA GLY A 200 -3.96 8.90 -37.13
C GLY A 200 -4.70 9.11 -35.80
N GLN A 201 -4.94 8.05 -35.00
CA GLN A 201 -5.59 8.17 -33.67
C GLN A 201 -4.68 7.77 -32.49
N ASN A 202 -3.41 7.40 -32.74
CA ASN A 202 -2.47 6.88 -31.73
C ASN A 202 -3.09 5.77 -30.86
N ALA A 203 -3.90 4.90 -31.47
CA ALA A 203 -4.69 3.87 -30.82
C ALA A 203 -4.42 2.49 -31.43
N THR A 204 -4.36 1.46 -30.61
CA THR A 204 -4.30 0.06 -31.03
C THR A 204 -5.41 -0.74 -30.36
N VAL A 205 -6.19 -1.44 -31.18
CA VAL A 205 -7.25 -2.36 -30.76
C VAL A 205 -6.68 -3.77 -30.73
N TYR A 206 -7.00 -4.53 -29.68
CA TYR A 206 -6.61 -5.92 -29.49
C TYR A 206 -7.87 -6.75 -29.22
N ILE A 207 -8.13 -7.77 -30.05
CA ILE A 207 -9.18 -8.76 -29.80
C ILE A 207 -8.51 -10.02 -29.27
N TYR A 208 -8.97 -10.53 -28.13
CA TYR A 208 -8.41 -11.69 -27.46
C TYR A 208 -9.49 -12.52 -26.75
N GLY A 209 -9.25 -13.81 -26.61
CA GLY A 209 -10.16 -14.72 -25.92
C GLY A 209 -10.19 -16.12 -26.50
N SER A 210 -11.30 -16.80 -26.25
CA SER A 210 -11.55 -18.20 -26.60
C SER A 210 -13.03 -18.39 -26.97
N GLU A 211 -13.50 -19.63 -27.09
CA GLU A 211 -14.93 -19.89 -27.31
C GLU A 211 -15.80 -19.39 -26.15
N SER A 212 -15.34 -19.54 -24.90
CA SER A 212 -16.12 -19.21 -23.70
C SER A 212 -16.17 -17.73 -23.34
N TYR A 213 -15.20 -16.92 -23.78
CA TYR A 213 -15.18 -15.47 -23.59
C TYR A 213 -14.47 -14.75 -24.73
N MET A 214 -14.85 -13.52 -25.02
CA MET A 214 -14.15 -12.64 -25.96
C MET A 214 -14.06 -11.23 -25.38
N ARG A 215 -12.88 -10.63 -25.46
CA ARG A 215 -12.60 -9.27 -25.00
C ARG A 215 -11.98 -8.44 -26.11
N GLN A 216 -12.20 -7.14 -26.00
CA GLN A 216 -11.50 -6.12 -26.78
C GLN A 216 -10.78 -5.20 -25.81
N LYS A 217 -9.49 -4.95 -26.03
CA LYS A 217 -8.75 -3.88 -25.36
C LYS A 217 -8.45 -2.78 -26.37
N ILE A 218 -8.65 -1.52 -26.00
CA ILE A 218 -8.23 -0.36 -26.80
C ILE A 218 -7.21 0.42 -25.97
N ASN A 219 -5.95 0.41 -26.45
CA ASN A 219 -4.87 1.22 -25.89
C ASN A 219 -4.74 2.48 -26.74
N PHE A 220 -4.84 3.67 -26.16
CA PHE A 220 -4.62 4.94 -26.86
C PHE A 220 -3.95 5.99 -25.98
N SER A 221 -3.48 7.09 -26.57
CA SER A 221 -2.79 8.17 -25.84
C SER A 221 -3.45 9.53 -26.07
N ILE A 222 -3.49 10.34 -25.01
CA ILE A 222 -3.97 11.72 -25.02
C ILE A 222 -2.78 12.61 -24.68
N ASN A 223 -2.38 13.46 -25.62
CA ASN A 223 -1.28 14.40 -25.45
C ASN A 223 -1.85 15.79 -25.16
N LEU A 224 -1.44 16.38 -24.04
CA LEU A 224 -1.80 17.74 -23.62
C LEU A 224 -0.51 18.57 -23.46
N PRO A 225 -0.59 19.91 -23.32
CA PRO A 225 0.61 20.77 -23.23
C PRO A 225 1.46 20.53 -21.97
N ASP A 226 0.83 20.01 -20.91
CA ASP A 226 1.33 19.87 -19.54
C ASP A 226 1.48 18.40 -19.08
N LYS A 227 0.76 17.47 -19.72
CA LYS A 227 0.75 16.05 -19.35
C LYS A 227 0.48 15.12 -20.54
N THR A 228 0.92 13.87 -20.42
CA THR A 228 0.56 12.78 -21.34
C THR A 228 -0.18 11.69 -20.59
N LEU A 229 -1.32 11.27 -21.13
CA LEU A 229 -2.15 10.19 -20.61
C LEU A 229 -2.13 8.99 -21.56
N TYR A 230 -2.11 7.80 -20.98
CA TYR A 230 -2.25 6.51 -21.67
C TYR A 230 -3.50 5.83 -21.12
N VAL A 231 -4.43 5.49 -22.01
CA VAL A 231 -5.76 4.97 -21.65
C VAL A 231 -5.94 3.59 -22.23
N SER A 232 -6.39 2.66 -21.39
CA SER A 232 -6.61 1.24 -21.64
C SER A 232 -8.07 0.90 -21.32
N GLU A 233 -8.94 1.04 -22.31
CA GLU A 233 -10.33 0.58 -22.23
C GLU A 233 -10.39 -0.93 -22.43
N THR A 234 -11.16 -1.67 -21.63
CA THR A 234 -11.39 -3.11 -21.83
C THR A 234 -12.89 -3.43 -21.86
N TYR A 235 -13.31 -4.10 -22.92
CA TYR A 235 -14.68 -4.47 -23.25
C TYR A 235 -14.87 -5.99 -23.16
N LEU A 236 -16.07 -6.44 -22.77
CA LEU A 236 -16.47 -7.84 -22.77
C LEU A 236 -17.43 -8.08 -23.93
N ILE A 237 -16.93 -8.54 -25.08
CA ILE A 237 -17.75 -8.79 -26.27
C ILE A 237 -18.63 -10.03 -26.08
N ARG A 238 -18.10 -11.08 -25.45
CA ARG A 238 -18.81 -12.35 -25.23
C ARG A 238 -18.44 -12.96 -23.89
N ASN A 239 -19.42 -13.60 -23.24
CA ASN A 239 -19.22 -14.47 -22.09
C ASN A 239 -20.28 -15.59 -22.11
N THR A 240 -20.03 -16.70 -21.43
CA THR A 240 -21.03 -17.75 -21.21
C THR A 240 -21.88 -17.46 -19.97
N GLU A 241 -23.04 -18.12 -19.86
CA GLU A 241 -24.20 -17.70 -19.06
C GLU A 241 -24.02 -17.70 -17.52
N ASN A 242 -22.83 -18.03 -17.00
CA ASN A 242 -22.51 -18.01 -15.56
C ASN A 242 -21.72 -16.76 -15.11
N SER A 243 -21.58 -15.76 -15.99
CA SER A 243 -20.97 -14.46 -15.68
C SER A 243 -21.95 -13.51 -14.99
N LYS A 244 -21.52 -12.84 -13.91
CA LYS A 244 -22.26 -11.69 -13.32
C LYS A 244 -22.19 -10.42 -14.17
N HIS A 245 -21.27 -10.35 -15.12
CA HIS A 245 -20.98 -9.17 -15.91
C HIS A 245 -21.70 -9.24 -17.25
N ILE A 246 -22.39 -8.16 -17.60
CA ILE A 246 -23.09 -7.97 -18.87
C ILE A 246 -22.03 -7.78 -19.97
N ALA A 247 -22.23 -8.44 -21.12
CA ALA A 247 -21.38 -8.23 -22.29
C ALA A 247 -21.74 -6.89 -22.97
N SER A 248 -20.74 -6.08 -23.28
CA SER A 248 -20.87 -4.83 -24.04
C SER A 248 -19.60 -4.58 -24.87
N ASP A 249 -19.81 -4.23 -26.13
CA ASP A 249 -18.83 -3.71 -27.09
C ASP A 249 -18.81 -2.17 -27.14
N SER A 250 -19.85 -1.51 -26.60
CA SER A 250 -20.01 -0.06 -26.58
C SER A 250 -19.56 0.61 -25.27
N ILE A 251 -19.67 -0.08 -24.13
CA ILE A 251 -19.29 0.43 -22.79
C ILE A 251 -18.10 -0.38 -22.24
N PRO A 252 -17.01 0.27 -21.77
CA PRO A 252 -15.86 -0.45 -21.23
C PRO A 252 -16.19 -1.03 -19.86
N THR A 253 -16.00 -2.35 -19.72
CA THR A 253 -16.12 -3.08 -18.45
C THR A 253 -15.02 -2.78 -17.42
N SER A 254 -13.89 -2.22 -17.85
CA SER A 254 -12.87 -1.67 -16.96
C SER A 254 -12.01 -0.67 -17.74
N VAL A 255 -11.51 0.36 -17.05
CA VAL A 255 -10.62 1.37 -17.64
C VAL A 255 -9.38 1.50 -16.78
N GLU A 256 -8.21 1.48 -17.40
CA GLU A 256 -6.95 1.84 -16.78
C GLU A 256 -6.41 3.12 -17.45
N ILE A 257 -6.04 4.12 -16.65
CA ILE A 257 -5.42 5.38 -17.10
C ILE A 257 -4.08 5.47 -16.40
N PHE A 258 -3.02 5.90 -17.06
CA PHE A 258 -1.77 6.26 -16.39
C PHE A 258 -1.07 7.38 -17.14
N GLY A 259 -0.26 8.18 -16.44
CA GLY A 259 0.28 9.39 -17.04
C GLY A 259 1.44 10.01 -16.26
N ILE A 260 2.00 11.05 -16.87
CA ILE A 260 2.98 11.95 -16.26
C ILE A 260 2.35 13.34 -16.27
N ASP A 261 2.23 13.95 -15.09
CA ASP A 261 1.65 15.29 -14.89
C ASP A 261 2.62 16.08 -14.01
N ASN A 262 3.17 17.18 -14.54
CA ASN A 262 4.19 18.00 -13.87
C ASN A 262 5.42 17.22 -13.32
N GLY A 263 5.77 16.09 -13.97
CA GLY A 263 6.87 15.21 -13.57
C GLY A 263 6.51 14.14 -12.54
N VAL A 264 5.26 14.10 -12.06
CA VAL A 264 4.72 13.07 -11.16
C VAL A 264 4.08 11.97 -11.99
N PHE A 265 4.35 10.72 -11.62
CA PHE A 265 3.81 9.54 -12.28
C PHE A 265 2.58 9.04 -11.52
N PHE A 266 1.48 8.76 -12.23
CA PHE A 266 0.24 8.30 -11.62
C PHE A 266 -0.47 7.22 -12.45
N LYS A 267 -1.33 6.45 -11.79
CA LYS A 267 -2.14 5.38 -12.38
C LYS A 267 -3.53 5.29 -11.75
N VAL A 268 -4.56 5.28 -12.56
CA VAL A 268 -5.96 5.11 -12.19
C VAL A 268 -6.45 3.76 -12.71
N ILE A 269 -7.14 2.99 -11.86
CA ILE A 269 -7.71 1.69 -12.23
C ILE A 269 -9.18 1.68 -11.82
N PHE A 270 -10.09 1.64 -12.79
CA PHE A 270 -11.51 1.39 -12.57
C PHE A 270 -11.77 -0.11 -12.60
N PHE A 271 -12.37 -0.63 -11.53
CA PHE A 271 -12.52 -2.08 -11.35
C PHE A 271 -13.59 -2.66 -12.28
N TYR A 272 -13.43 -3.95 -12.59
CA TYR A 272 -14.36 -4.75 -13.40
C TYR A 272 -15.74 -4.97 -12.76
N SER A 273 -15.99 -4.33 -11.60
CA SER A 273 -17.25 -4.28 -10.86
C SER A 273 -17.80 -2.85 -10.71
N TYR A 274 -17.22 -1.85 -11.37
CA TYR A 274 -17.82 -0.53 -11.51
C TYR A 274 -18.60 -0.50 -12.83
N ASP A 275 -19.92 -0.59 -12.73
CA ASP A 275 -20.81 -0.56 -13.88
C ASP A 275 -20.92 0.86 -14.44
N PHE A 276 -20.00 1.20 -15.35
CA PHE A 276 -20.13 2.39 -16.19
C PHE A 276 -21.51 2.39 -16.89
N THR A 277 -22.32 3.44 -16.68
CA THR A 277 -23.66 3.56 -17.29
C THR A 277 -23.61 4.00 -18.75
N GLU A 278 -22.50 4.63 -19.16
CA GLU A 278 -22.21 5.10 -20.51
C GLU A 278 -20.70 4.98 -20.79
N LYS A 279 -20.28 5.11 -22.06
CA LYS A 279 -18.85 5.17 -22.38
C LYS A 279 -18.28 6.51 -21.88
N PRO A 280 -17.22 6.53 -21.05
CA PRO A 280 -16.57 7.77 -20.66
C PRO A 280 -15.96 8.48 -21.87
N ASP A 281 -16.05 9.81 -21.89
CA ASP A 281 -15.57 10.63 -22.99
C ASP A 281 -14.11 11.08 -22.81
N ILE A 282 -13.63 11.87 -23.77
CA ILE A 282 -12.25 12.36 -23.76
C ILE A 282 -11.99 13.39 -22.66
N GLU A 283 -13.00 14.15 -22.20
CA GLU A 283 -12.86 15.15 -21.15
C GLU A 283 -12.82 14.50 -19.76
N PHE A 284 -13.60 13.43 -19.55
CA PHE A 284 -13.47 12.54 -18.38
C PHE A 284 -12.04 12.00 -18.27
N TYR A 285 -11.43 11.53 -19.37
CA TYR A 285 -10.03 11.09 -19.30
C TYR A 285 -9.05 12.24 -19.01
N LYS A 286 -9.26 13.42 -19.60
CA LYS A 286 -8.42 14.62 -19.37
C LYS A 286 -8.51 15.17 -17.94
N SER A 287 -9.61 14.96 -17.21
CA SER A 287 -9.75 15.47 -15.84
C SER A 287 -8.73 14.86 -14.88
N PHE A 288 -8.34 13.58 -15.10
CA PHE A 288 -7.38 12.89 -14.23
C PHE A 288 -5.98 13.49 -14.35
N GLY A 289 -5.37 13.74 -13.20
CA GLY A 289 -4.04 14.31 -13.06
C GLY A 289 -3.66 14.38 -11.58
N VAL A 290 -2.65 15.18 -11.25
CA VAL A 290 -2.26 15.39 -9.84
C VAL A 290 -2.20 16.88 -9.50
N GLU A 291 -2.31 17.18 -8.22
CA GLU A 291 -1.95 18.49 -7.67
C GLU A 291 -1.13 18.32 -6.39
N LYS A 292 -0.20 19.26 -6.12
CA LYS A 292 0.65 19.16 -4.94
C LYS A 292 -0.19 19.35 -3.68
N TYR A 293 -0.03 18.46 -2.72
CA TYR A 293 -0.70 18.57 -1.43
C TYR A 293 -0.17 19.79 -0.67
N VAL A 294 -1.10 20.65 -0.24
CA VAL A 294 -0.86 21.79 0.65
C VAL A 294 -1.82 21.63 1.83
N GLU A 295 -1.32 21.84 3.04
CA GLU A 295 -2.02 21.64 4.32
C GLU A 295 -2.80 22.89 4.77
#